data_AF-D3EQ60-F1
#
_entry.id   AF-D3EQ60-F1
#
_cell.length_a   1.000
_cell.length_b   1.000
_cell.length_c   1.000
_cell.angle_alpha   90.00
_cell.angle_beta   90.00
_cell.angle_gamma   90.00
#
_symmetry.space_group_name_H-M   'P 1'
#
loop_
_entity.id
_entity.type
_entity.pdbx_description
1 polymer ?
#
loop_
_entity_poly.entity_id
_entity_poly.type
_entity_poly.pdbx_seq_one_letter_code
_entity_poly.pdbx_strand_id
1 'polypeptide(L)'
;MCYFLGLSTIFVSLDVNAADPFTKFYNQACVPEAKKAGLNDKEARKGCNCTVRSLRKKYSSQAFSALYNKYRAKDSKARQTLTRFGETCFEAVFDNILFGR
;
A
#
# COMPACT_ATOMS: atom_id res chain seq x y z
N MET A 1 28.64 44.12 -25.03
CA MET A 1 29.14 42.81 -24.57
C MET A 1 28.75 42.66 -23.11
N CYS A 2 27.74 41.83 -22.81
CA CYS A 2 27.48 41.09 -21.55
C CYS A 2 26.11 40.43 -21.69
N TYR A 3 26.14 39.12 -21.96
CA TYR A 3 24.99 38.22 -22.12
C TYR A 3 24.61 37.67 -20.75
N PHE A 4 23.37 37.86 -20.30
CA PHE A 4 22.79 36.99 -19.27
C PHE A 4 21.32 36.73 -19.60
N LEU A 5 21.09 35.58 -20.24
CA LEU A 5 19.78 34.95 -20.33
C LEU A 5 19.41 34.48 -18.92
N GLY A 6 18.54 35.22 -18.26
CA GLY A 6 17.97 34.85 -16.96
C GLY A 6 17.07 33.62 -17.13
N LEU A 7 17.65 32.44 -16.95
CA LEU A 7 16.95 31.17 -16.90
C LEU A 7 16.10 31.15 -15.61
N SER A 8 14.82 31.47 -15.72
CA SER A 8 13.87 31.26 -14.63
C SER A 8 13.67 29.77 -14.41
N THR A 9 14.51 29.16 -13.57
CA THR A 9 14.27 27.83 -13.03
C THR A 9 13.05 27.91 -12.13
N ILE A 10 11.89 27.53 -12.65
CA ILE A 10 10.69 27.27 -11.86
C ILE A 10 11.05 26.12 -10.93
N PHE A 11 11.33 26.43 -9.67
CA PHE A 11 11.35 25.43 -8.61
C PHE A 11 9.91 24.96 -8.46
N VAL A 12 9.57 23.85 -9.13
CA VAL A 12 8.35 23.11 -8.81
C VAL A 12 8.59 22.56 -7.40
N SER A 13 8.08 23.28 -6.40
CA SER A 13 7.94 22.74 -5.04
C SER A 13 7.01 21.55 -5.15
N LEU A 14 7.58 20.36 -5.29
CA LEU A 14 6.84 19.13 -5.09
C LEU A 14 6.51 19.10 -3.60
N ASP A 15 5.27 19.43 -3.25
CA ASP A 15 4.71 19.15 -1.93
C ASP A 15 4.80 17.63 -1.69
N VAL A 16 5.94 17.18 -1.17
CA VAL A 16 6.25 15.77 -0.87
C VAL A 16 5.53 15.27 0.37
N ASN A 17 4.57 16.02 0.92
CA ASN A 17 3.71 15.53 2.00
C ASN A 17 2.53 14.68 1.48
N ALA A 18 2.70 14.00 0.35
CA ALA A 18 1.82 12.91 -0.03
C ALA A 18 2.13 11.72 0.89
N ALA A 19 1.27 11.48 1.88
CA ALA A 19 1.38 10.33 2.78
C ALA A 19 1.74 9.05 2.02
N ASP A 20 2.80 8.36 2.48
CA ASP A 20 3.35 7.14 1.86
C ASP A 20 2.21 6.21 1.39
N PRO A 21 2.14 5.85 0.10
CA PRO A 21 1.01 5.10 -0.43
C PRO A 21 0.84 3.74 0.25
N PHE A 22 1.92 3.12 0.73
CA PHE A 22 1.83 1.90 1.54
C PHE A 22 1.17 2.15 2.89
N THR A 23 1.57 3.19 3.62
CA THR A 23 0.90 3.62 4.87
C THR A 23 -0.58 3.94 4.63
N LYS A 24 -0.89 4.61 3.51
CA LYS A 24 -2.28 4.91 3.13
C LYS A 24 -3.09 3.63 2.90
N PHE A 25 -2.56 2.68 2.12
CA PHE A 25 -3.19 1.37 1.92
C PHE A 25 -3.38 0.62 3.23
N TYR A 26 -2.37 0.60 4.10
CA TYR A 26 -2.42 -0.06 5.40
C TYR A 26 -3.58 0.46 6.27
N ASN A 27 -3.62 1.78 6.45
CA ASN A 27 -4.57 2.44 7.34
C ASN A 27 -5.98 2.53 6.78
N GLN A 28 -6.12 2.73 5.46
CA GLN A 28 -7.41 3.02 4.83
C GLN A 28 -8.09 1.82 4.18
N ALA A 29 -7.35 0.72 3.93
CA ALA A 29 -7.90 -0.46 3.28
C ALA A 29 -7.56 -1.74 4.05
N CYS A 30 -6.28 -2.07 4.22
CA CYS A 30 -5.92 -3.39 4.72
C CYS A 30 -6.45 -3.67 6.13
N VAL A 31 -6.08 -2.85 7.12
CA VAL A 31 -6.49 -3.09 8.51
C VAL A 31 -8.01 -2.98 8.70
N PRO A 32 -8.69 -1.93 8.18
CA PRO A 32 -10.15 -1.83 8.32
C PRO A 32 -10.90 -3.01 7.70
N GLU A 33 -10.53 -3.44 6.49
CA GLU A 33 -11.21 -4.56 5.81
C GLU A 33 -10.93 -5.90 6.52
N ALA A 34 -9.70 -6.11 7.00
CA ALA A 34 -9.37 -7.29 7.80
C ALA A 34 -10.20 -7.37 9.09
N LYS A 35 -10.38 -6.24 9.78
CA LYS A 35 -11.23 -6.15 10.96
C LYS A 35 -12.70 -6.37 10.63
N LYS A 36 -13.17 -5.82 9.51
CA LYS A 36 -14.54 -6.03 9.02
C LYS A 36 -14.80 -7.50 8.66
N ALA A 37 -13.76 -8.22 8.25
CA ALA A 37 -13.80 -9.66 8.02
C ALA A 37 -13.76 -10.51 9.32
N GLY A 38 -13.71 -9.88 10.50
CA GLY A 38 -13.80 -10.56 11.80
C GLY A 38 -12.46 -10.75 12.51
N LEU A 39 -11.34 -10.31 11.93
CA LEU A 39 -10.05 -10.37 12.62
C LEU A 39 -9.95 -9.33 13.73
N ASN A 40 -9.32 -9.72 14.85
CA ASN A 40 -9.01 -8.75 15.89
C ASN A 40 -7.86 -7.82 15.46
N ASP A 41 -7.63 -6.79 16.28
CA ASP A 41 -6.68 -5.73 15.98
C ASP A 41 -5.23 -6.25 15.83
N LYS A 42 -4.85 -7.29 16.59
CA LYS A 42 -3.52 -7.92 16.53
C LYS A 42 -3.35 -8.74 15.24
N GLU A 43 -4.34 -9.54 14.89
CA GLU A 43 -4.37 -10.37 13.69
C GLU A 43 -4.38 -9.53 12.41
N ALA A 44 -5.27 -8.54 12.35
CA ALA A 44 -5.37 -7.62 11.22
C ALA A 44 -4.04 -6.91 10.97
N ARG A 45 -3.41 -6.37 12.02
CA ARG A 45 -2.09 -5.74 11.90
C ARG A 45 -1.00 -6.73 11.48
N LYS A 46 -0.99 -7.95 12.02
CA LYS A 46 0.00 -8.98 11.66
C LYS A 46 -0.04 -9.30 10.16
N GLY A 47 -1.24 -9.60 9.63
CA GLY A 47 -1.41 -9.88 8.20
C GLY A 47 -1.09 -8.65 7.34
N CYS A 48 -1.59 -7.47 7.70
CA CYS A 48 -1.34 -6.25 6.93
C CYS A 48 0.13 -5.80 6.94
N ASN A 49 0.86 -6.02 8.04
CA ASN A 49 2.30 -5.75 8.10
C ASN A 49 3.06 -6.66 7.13
N CYS A 50 2.71 -7.95 7.08
CA CYS A 50 3.26 -8.87 6.10
C CYS A 50 2.94 -8.39 4.67
N THR A 51 1.67 -8.08 4.38
CA THR A 51 1.23 -7.66 3.05
C THR A 51 1.97 -6.42 2.57
N VAL A 52 2.06 -5.37 3.41
CA VAL A 52 2.79 -4.14 3.07
C VAL A 52 4.28 -4.41 2.89
N ARG A 53 4.90 -5.24 3.72
CA ARG A 53 6.31 -5.60 3.57
C ARG A 53 6.56 -6.32 2.24
N SER A 54 5.67 -7.23 1.84
CA SER A 54 5.75 -7.94 0.56
C SER A 54 5.54 -7.01 -0.63
N LEU A 55 4.59 -6.08 -0.53
CA LEU A 55 4.36 -5.07 -1.57
C LEU A 55 5.55 -4.11 -1.72
N ARG A 56 6.15 -3.65 -0.62
CA ARG A 56 7.35 -2.81 -0.62
C ARG A 56 8.57 -3.47 -1.26
N LYS A 57 8.68 -4.80 -1.16
CA LYS A 57 9.74 -5.55 -1.86
C LYS A 57 9.52 -5.62 -3.37
N LYS A 58 8.28 -5.53 -3.84
CA LYS A 58 7.92 -5.73 -5.26
C LYS A 58 7.72 -4.42 -6.02
N TYR A 59 7.21 -3.39 -5.36
CA TYR A 59 6.80 -2.13 -6.00
C TYR A 59 7.56 -0.96 -5.40
N SER A 60 7.96 -0.01 -6.25
CA SER A 60 8.29 1.34 -5.79
C SER A 60 7.03 2.04 -5.27
N SER A 61 7.19 3.11 -4.47
CA SER A 61 6.06 3.89 -3.97
C SER A 61 5.17 4.43 -5.11
N GLN A 62 5.77 4.89 -6.21
CA GLN A 62 5.02 5.40 -7.36
C GLN A 62 4.23 4.28 -8.07
N ALA A 63 4.86 3.13 -8.31
CA ALA A 63 4.19 1.99 -8.95
C ALA A 63 3.06 1.44 -8.06
N PHE A 64 3.28 1.39 -6.75
CA PHE A 64 2.27 0.98 -5.80
C PHE A 64 1.12 1.99 -5.70
N SER A 65 1.40 3.29 -5.72
CA SER A 65 0.38 4.33 -5.75
C SER A 65 -0.54 4.17 -6.96
N ALA A 66 0.02 3.94 -8.14
CA ALA A 66 -0.76 3.66 -9.35
C ALA A 66 -1.61 2.39 -9.23
N LEU A 67 -1.05 1.30 -8.71
CA LEU A 67 -1.79 0.05 -8.46
C LEU A 67 -2.93 0.27 -7.46
N TYR A 68 -2.67 0.99 -6.37
CA TYR A 68 -3.66 1.25 -5.33
C TYR A 68 -4.79 2.16 -5.82
N ASN A 69 -4.49 3.15 -6.66
CA ASN A 69 -5.50 3.97 -7.31
C ASN A 69 -6.42 3.13 -8.21
N LYS A 70 -5.85 2.19 -9.00
CA LYS A 70 -6.65 1.23 -9.78
C LYS A 70 -7.52 0.34 -8.90
N TYR A 71 -6.99 -0.15 -7.79
CA TYR A 71 -7.77 -0.90 -6.81
C TYR A 71 -8.97 -0.11 -6.28
N ARG A 72 -8.77 1.17 -5.92
CA ARG A 72 -9.85 2.07 -5.46
C ARG A 72 -10.87 2.34 -6.55
N ALA A 73 -10.44 2.41 -7.81
CA ALA A 73 -11.30 2.49 -8.99
C ALA A 73 -12.00 1.16 -9.35
N LYS A 74 -11.89 0.14 -8.49
CA LYS A 74 -12.51 -1.19 -8.65
C LYS A 74 -11.97 -2.00 -9.84
N ASP A 75 -10.76 -1.72 -10.32
CA ASP A 75 -10.10 -2.52 -11.36
C ASP A 75 -9.90 -3.97 -10.89
N SER A 76 -10.38 -4.93 -11.69
CA SER A 76 -10.40 -6.35 -11.34
C SER A 76 -8.99 -6.93 -11.21
N LYS A 77 -8.06 -6.52 -12.07
CA LYS A 77 -6.67 -6.98 -12.06
C LYS A 77 -5.91 -6.44 -10.86
N ALA A 78 -6.11 -5.17 -10.50
CA ALA A 78 -5.54 -4.57 -9.30
C ALA A 78 -6.06 -5.23 -8.03
N ARG A 79 -7.37 -5.51 -7.96
CA ARG A 79 -7.98 -6.30 -6.87
C ARG A 79 -7.35 -7.68 -6.75
N GLN A 80 -7.34 -8.45 -7.83
CA GLN A 80 -6.75 -9.78 -7.82
C GLN A 80 -5.27 -9.75 -7.42
N THR A 81 -4.52 -8.74 -7.88
CA THR A 81 -3.11 -8.56 -7.51
C THR A 81 -2.98 -8.35 -6.00
N LEU A 82 -3.69 -7.39 -5.40
CA LEU A 82 -3.59 -7.12 -3.97
C LEU A 82 -4.13 -8.28 -3.12
N THR A 83 -5.19 -8.97 -3.58
CA THR A 83 -5.73 -10.15 -2.92
C THR A 83 -4.67 -11.25 -2.80
N ARG A 84 -3.92 -11.56 -3.87
CA ARG A 84 -2.86 -12.59 -3.80
C ARG A 84 -1.78 -12.28 -2.77
N PHE A 85 -1.37 -11.01 -2.66
CA PHE A 85 -0.43 -10.59 -1.62
C PHE A 85 -1.02 -10.72 -0.22
N GLY A 86 -2.32 -10.47 -0.07
CA GLY A 86 -3.06 -10.66 1.18
C GLY A 86 -3.17 -12.14 1.56
N GLU A 87 -3.65 -12.99 0.66
CA GLU A 87 -3.88 -14.42 0.89
C GLU A 87 -2.64 -15.10 1.47
N THR A 88 -1.48 -14.95 0.82
CA THR A 88 -0.21 -15.53 1.31
C THR A 88 0.18 -15.03 2.71
N CYS A 89 -0.14 -13.77 3.03
CA CYS A 89 0.24 -13.18 4.32
C CYS A 89 -0.76 -13.48 5.44
N PHE A 90 -2.04 -13.65 5.11
CA PHE A 90 -3.09 -13.96 6.06
C PHE A 90 -3.28 -15.47 6.27
N GLU A 91 -2.80 -16.33 5.37
CA GLU A 91 -2.77 -17.79 5.56
C GLU A 91 -2.16 -18.17 6.90
N ALA A 92 -0.96 -17.68 7.21
CA ALA A 92 -0.32 -17.91 8.50
C ALA A 92 -1.11 -17.30 9.68
N VAL A 93 -1.86 -16.22 9.48
CA VAL A 93 -2.72 -15.66 10.54
C VAL A 93 -3.88 -16.61 10.82
N PHE A 94 -4.55 -17.07 9.77
CA PHE A 94 -5.65 -18.02 9.87
C PHE A 94 -5.21 -19.37 10.45
N ASP A 95 -4.04 -19.88 10.07
CA ASP A 95 -3.51 -21.11 10.65
C ASP A 95 -3.32 -21.01 12.17
N ASN A 96 -2.80 -19.87 12.66
CA ASN A 96 -2.66 -19.65 14.10
C ASN A 96 -4.02 -19.54 14.80
N ILE A 97 -5.03 -18.97 14.14
CA ILE A 97 -6.40 -18.85 14.69
C ILE A 97 -7.09 -20.23 14.74
N LEU A 98 -7.03 -20.98 13.65
CA LEU A 98 -7.75 -22.24 13.48
C LEU A 98 -7.09 -23.41 14.22
N PHE A 99 -5.76 -23.41 14.29
CA PHE A 99 -4.99 -24.55 14.80
C PHE A 99 -4.15 -24.21 16.03
N GLY A 100 -4.21 -22.97 16.54
CA GLY A 100 -3.64 -22.59 17.84
C GLY A 100 -2.14 -22.80 18.00
N ARG A 101 -1.38 -22.78 16.90
CA ARG A 101 0.07 -23.03 16.92
C ARG A 101 0.88 -21.87 17.52
#